data_AF-A0A2T5ITW3-F1
#
_entry.id   AF-A0A2T5ITW3-F1
#
_cell.length_a   1.000
_cell.length_b   1.000
_cell.length_c   1.000
_cell.angle_alpha   90.00
_cell.angle_beta   90.00
_cell.angle_gamma   90.00
#
_symmetry.space_group_name_H-M   'P 1'
#
loop_
_entity.id
_entity.type
_entity.pdbx_description
1 polymer ?
#
loop_
_entity_poly.entity_id
_entity_poly.type
_entity_poly.pdbx_seq_one_letter_code
_entity_poly.pdbx_strand_id
1 'polypeptide(L)'
;MAKSVTTLVASEGASSLDDLARTADFWNAQAGGTGTNSKFVDQIHIDRDTGEIEITLNSDFVGLGTSANIIYLSPYIRTSATASEKLVDAIDHGTSGAIDWACSSATQNTANDRGMLGAPIGSVPANLAPAECR
;
A
#
# COMPACT_ATOMS: atom_id res chain seq x y z
N MET A 1 19.15 9.06 5.56
CA MET A 1 17.79 9.66 5.49
C MET A 1 16.82 8.50 5.45
N ALA A 2 15.83 8.44 6.34
CA ALA A 2 14.82 7.39 6.29
C ALA A 2 13.92 7.63 5.06
N LYS A 3 13.88 6.69 4.12
CA LYS A 3 12.94 6.71 2.98
C LYS A 3 11.54 6.36 3.50
N SER A 4 10.50 6.96 2.94
CA SER A 4 9.13 6.46 3.18
C SER A 4 8.98 5.06 2.56
N VAL A 5 8.05 4.26 3.10
CA VAL A 5 7.76 2.91 2.58
C VAL A 5 7.44 2.91 1.08
N THR A 6 6.66 3.88 0.61
CA THR A 6 6.30 4.01 -0.82
C THR A 6 7.50 4.34 -1.70
N THR A 7 8.41 5.19 -1.21
CA THR A 7 9.65 5.51 -1.94
C THR A 7 10.58 4.30 -2.00
N LEU A 8 10.60 3.49 -0.93
CA LEU A 8 11.39 2.27 -0.89
C LEU A 8 10.90 1.28 -1.95
N VAL A 9 9.60 0.93 -1.93
CA VAL A 9 9.00 0.04 -2.95
C VAL A 9 9.27 0.55 -4.36
N ALA A 10 9.06 1.84 -4.60
CA ALA A 10 9.21 2.40 -5.94
C ALA A 10 10.66 2.44 -6.46
N SER A 11 11.64 2.58 -5.57
CA SER A 11 13.05 2.69 -5.98
C SER A 11 13.81 1.37 -5.93
N GLU A 12 13.37 0.40 -5.13
CA GLU A 12 14.12 -0.83 -4.86
C GLU A 12 13.33 -2.10 -5.15
N GLY A 13 11.98 -2.08 -5.11
CA GLY A 13 11.15 -3.28 -5.29
C GLY A 13 10.47 -3.40 -6.66
N ALA A 14 10.44 -2.33 -7.46
CA ALA A 14 9.64 -2.29 -8.69
C ALA A 14 10.29 -2.98 -9.91
N SER A 15 11.54 -3.43 -9.82
CA SER A 15 12.30 -3.98 -10.95
C SER A 15 12.07 -5.47 -11.21
N SER A 16 11.76 -6.25 -10.17
CA SER A 16 11.51 -7.69 -10.27
C SER A 16 10.78 -8.18 -9.01
N LEU A 17 10.14 -9.36 -9.10
CA LEU A 17 9.49 -9.98 -7.95
C LEU A 17 10.49 -10.35 -6.84
N ASP A 18 11.71 -10.75 -7.20
CA ASP A 18 12.77 -11.05 -6.23
C ASP A 18 13.23 -9.78 -5.49
N ASP A 19 13.33 -8.66 -6.19
CA ASP A 19 13.64 -7.37 -5.58
C ASP A 19 12.51 -6.92 -4.65
N LEU A 20 11.26 -7.04 -5.09
CA LEU A 20 10.09 -6.72 -4.29
C LEU A 20 10.06 -7.52 -2.98
N ALA A 21 10.26 -8.83 -3.06
CA ALA A 21 10.30 -9.70 -1.90
C ALA A 21 11.42 -9.30 -0.92
N ARG A 22 12.63 -9.01 -1.43
CA ARG A 22 13.75 -8.53 -0.59
C ARG A 22 13.46 -7.18 0.05
N THR A 23 12.86 -6.25 -0.68
CA THR A 23 12.44 -4.95 -0.16
C THR A 23 11.39 -5.11 0.95
N ALA A 24 10.41 -5.99 0.75
CA ALA A 24 9.40 -6.32 1.75
C ALA A 24 10.02 -6.92 3.01
N ASP A 25 10.90 -7.93 2.87
CA ASP A 25 11.58 -8.56 4.00
C ASP A 25 12.43 -7.55 4.79
N PHE A 26 13.19 -6.71 4.08
CA PHE A 26 14.00 -5.66 4.71
C PHE A 26 13.15 -4.64 5.46
N TRP A 27 12.05 -4.17 4.86
CA TRP A 27 11.16 -3.23 5.51
C TRP A 27 10.48 -3.88 6.71
N ASN A 28 9.79 -5.00 6.52
CA ASN A 28 8.96 -5.64 7.54
C ASN A 28 9.77 -6.05 8.79
N ALA A 29 11.06 -6.38 8.64
CA ALA A 29 11.95 -6.69 9.75
C ALA A 29 12.31 -5.49 10.65
N GLN A 30 12.09 -4.26 10.18
CA GLN A 30 12.36 -3.05 10.96
C GLN A 30 11.43 -2.93 12.18
N ALA A 31 11.86 -2.11 13.15
CA ALA A 31 11.11 -1.84 14.38
C ALA A 31 10.59 -3.10 15.09
N GLY A 32 11.41 -4.15 15.16
CA GLY A 32 11.07 -5.41 15.81
C GLY A 32 10.05 -6.26 15.06
N GLY A 33 9.94 -6.09 13.73
CA GLY A 33 9.01 -6.86 12.89
C GLY A 33 7.71 -6.12 12.55
N THR A 34 7.57 -4.84 12.90
CA THR A 34 6.38 -4.03 12.59
C THR A 34 6.55 -3.18 11.32
N GLY A 35 7.73 -3.25 10.69
CA GLY A 35 8.16 -2.35 9.63
C GLY A 35 8.42 -0.94 10.14
N THR A 36 7.36 -0.23 10.51
CA THR A 36 7.48 1.00 11.30
C THR A 36 6.22 1.19 12.14
N ASN A 37 6.35 1.93 13.22
CA ASN A 37 5.25 2.20 14.12
C ASN A 37 5.33 3.62 14.68
N SER A 38 4.23 4.06 15.29
CA SER A 38 4.13 5.34 15.98
C SER A 38 3.03 5.26 17.04
N LYS A 39 2.72 6.38 17.69
CA LYS A 39 1.57 6.45 18.62
C LYS A 39 0.24 6.06 17.97
N PHE A 40 0.08 6.28 16.66
CA PHE A 40 -1.20 6.10 15.95
C PHE A 40 -1.19 4.92 14.97
N VAL A 41 -0.04 4.26 14.80
CA VAL A 41 0.17 3.19 13.81
C VAL A 41 0.89 2.06 14.52
N ASP A 42 0.28 0.88 14.54
CA ASP A 42 0.85 -0.31 15.16
C ASP A 42 1.90 -0.95 14.25
N GLN A 43 1.63 -1.00 12.94
CA GLN A 43 2.56 -1.53 11.94
C GLN A 43 2.29 -1.01 10.53
N ILE A 44 3.33 -1.06 9.69
CA ILE A 44 3.24 -0.88 8.25
C ILE A 44 4.01 -2.01 7.59
N HIS A 45 3.31 -2.89 6.89
CA HIS A 45 3.92 -4.03 6.18
C HIS A 45 3.74 -3.94 4.68
N ILE A 46 4.72 -4.46 3.95
CA ILE A 46 4.66 -4.67 2.51
C ILE A 46 4.36 -6.16 2.29
N ASP A 47 3.34 -6.47 1.49
CA ASP A 47 3.12 -7.81 0.98
C ASP A 47 4.23 -8.18 -0.01
N ARG A 48 4.87 -9.33 0.23
CA ARG A 48 6.07 -9.75 -0.48
C ARG A 48 5.83 -10.11 -1.95
N ASP A 49 4.61 -10.49 -2.31
CA ASP A 49 4.27 -11.03 -3.64
C ASP A 49 3.59 -9.96 -4.51
N THR A 50 2.93 -8.98 -3.90
CA THR A 50 2.14 -7.95 -4.59
C THR A 50 2.69 -6.52 -4.43
N GLY A 51 3.45 -6.26 -3.36
CA GLY A 51 3.92 -4.94 -2.99
C GLY A 51 2.86 -4.05 -2.34
N GLU A 52 1.67 -4.59 -2.08
CA GLU A 52 0.59 -3.91 -1.38
C GLU A 52 1.03 -3.58 0.06
N ILE A 53 0.80 -2.35 0.49
CA ILE A 53 1.23 -1.89 1.81
C ILE A 53 0.04 -1.88 2.74
N GLU A 54 0.07 -2.72 3.77
CA GLU A 54 -0.91 -2.72 4.85
C GLU A 54 -0.49 -1.74 5.95
N ILE A 55 -1.39 -0.85 6.34
CA ILE A 55 -1.23 0.05 7.47
C ILE A 55 -2.25 -0.35 8.53
N THR A 56 -1.77 -0.83 9.67
CA THR A 56 -2.62 -1.13 10.83
C THR A 56 -2.57 0.06 11.80
N LEU A 57 -3.68 0.75 11.95
CA LEU A 57 -3.81 1.87 12.88
C LEU A 57 -3.99 1.38 14.31
N ASN A 58 -3.41 2.11 15.26
CA ASN A 58 -3.64 1.85 16.68
C ASN A 58 -5.05 2.28 17.07
N SER A 59 -5.97 1.31 17.10
CA SER A 59 -7.41 1.55 17.24
C SER A 59 -7.78 2.35 18.51
N ASP A 60 -7.07 2.14 19.62
CA ASP A 60 -7.30 2.87 20.87
C ASP A 60 -6.93 4.35 20.75
N PHE A 61 -5.79 4.65 20.11
CA PHE A 61 -5.32 6.02 19.95
C PHE A 61 -6.02 6.80 18.84
N VAL A 62 -6.57 6.11 17.82
CA VAL A 62 -7.33 6.76 16.74
C VAL A 62 -8.85 6.73 16.96
N GLY A 63 -9.33 6.03 17.99
CA GLY A 63 -10.76 5.94 18.32
C GLY A 63 -11.57 5.08 17.35
N LEU A 64 -10.96 4.02 16.82
CA LEU A 64 -11.59 3.05 15.91
C LEU A 64 -11.85 1.72 16.63
N GLY A 65 -12.68 0.86 16.04
CA GLY A 65 -12.78 -0.53 16.47
C GLY A 65 -11.53 -1.32 16.05
N THR A 66 -11.15 -2.34 16.83
CA THR A 66 -9.98 -3.20 16.54
C THR A 66 -10.08 -3.96 15.22
N SER A 67 -11.29 -4.13 14.67
CA SER A 67 -11.54 -4.72 13.36
C SER A 67 -11.75 -3.68 12.24
N ALA A 68 -11.61 -2.39 12.54
CA ALA A 68 -11.96 -1.27 11.67
C ALA A 68 -10.81 -0.26 11.55
N ASN A 69 -9.58 -0.75 11.47
CA ASN A 69 -8.33 0.01 11.63
C ASN A 69 -7.29 -0.22 10.51
N ILE A 70 -7.67 -0.87 9.39
CA ILE A 70 -6.75 -1.16 8.28
C ILE A 70 -6.98 -0.19 7.11
N ILE A 71 -5.89 0.35 6.57
CA ILE A 71 -5.82 1.05 5.28
C ILE A 71 -4.78 0.35 4.42
N TYR A 72 -5.05 0.18 3.12
CA TYR A 72 -4.03 -0.26 2.17
C TYR A 72 -3.54 0.89 1.29
N LEU A 73 -2.25 0.85 0.95
CA LEU A 73 -1.67 1.57 -0.18
C LEU A 73 -1.14 0.55 -1.18
N SER A 74 -1.80 0.41 -2.33
CA SER A 74 -1.44 -0.58 -3.35
C SER A 74 -0.72 0.09 -4.52
N PRO A 75 0.44 -0.43 -4.95
CA PRO A 75 1.19 0.13 -6.07
C PRO A 75 0.63 -0.30 -7.43
N TYR A 76 0.51 0.66 -8.33
CA TYR A 76 0.08 0.46 -9.71
C TYR A 76 1.06 1.13 -10.67
N ILE A 77 1.30 0.52 -11.83
CA ILE A 77 2.00 1.17 -12.94
C ILE A 77 0.98 1.87 -13.82
N ARG A 78 1.16 3.17 -14.02
CA ARG A 78 0.33 3.95 -14.94
C ARG A 78 0.68 3.59 -16.38
N THR A 79 -0.25 2.97 -17.09
CA THR A 79 -0.09 2.57 -18.50
C THR A 79 -0.71 3.57 -19.48
N SER A 80 -1.67 4.38 -19.02
CA SER A 80 -2.21 5.53 -19.76
C SER A 80 -2.78 6.60 -18.81
N ALA A 81 -3.37 7.67 -19.34
CA ALA A 81 -4.03 8.69 -18.52
C ALA A 81 -5.24 8.17 -17.72
N THR A 82 -5.81 7.03 -18.10
CA THR A 82 -7.05 6.48 -17.50
C THR A 82 -6.95 5.00 -17.14
N ALA A 83 -5.78 4.39 -17.32
CA ALA A 83 -5.55 2.97 -17.09
C ALA A 83 -4.26 2.77 -16.31
N SER A 84 -4.31 1.78 -15.43
CA SER A 84 -3.19 1.33 -14.64
C SER A 84 -3.29 -0.18 -14.44
N GLU A 85 -2.17 -0.82 -14.18
CA GLU A 85 -2.10 -2.24 -13.84
C GLU A 85 -1.40 -2.40 -12.48
N LYS A 86 -1.67 -3.49 -11.77
CA LYS A 86 -1.00 -3.74 -10.49
C LYS A 86 0.50 -3.88 -10.71
N LEU A 87 1.31 -3.47 -9.73
CA LEU A 87 2.76 -3.57 -9.82
C LEU A 87 3.24 -4.98 -10.20
N VAL A 88 2.68 -6.01 -9.58
CA VAL A 88 3.05 -7.41 -9.88
C VAL A 88 2.77 -7.81 -11.33
N ASP A 89 1.62 -7.41 -11.87
CA ASP A 89 1.25 -7.69 -13.26
C ASP A 89 2.18 -6.93 -14.21
N ALA A 90 2.50 -5.66 -13.89
CA ALA A 90 3.44 -4.87 -14.67
C ALA A 90 4.84 -5.50 -14.71
N ILE A 91 5.32 -6.03 -13.58
CA ILE A 91 6.61 -6.72 -13.52
C ILE A 91 6.60 -7.97 -14.40
N ASP A 92 5.54 -8.79 -14.32
CA ASP A 92 5.42 -10.02 -15.12
C ASP A 92 5.34 -9.72 -16.63
N HIS A 93 4.61 -8.67 -17.00
CA HIS A 93 4.50 -8.21 -18.39
C HIS A 93 5.72 -7.42 -18.88
N GLY A 94 6.65 -7.04 -18.00
CA GLY A 94 7.78 -6.16 -18.33
C GLY A 94 7.37 -4.71 -18.63
N THR A 95 6.20 -4.27 -18.17
CA THR A 95 5.71 -2.91 -18.34
C THR A 95 6.42 -1.96 -17.39
N SER A 96 6.89 -0.83 -17.92
CA SER A 96 7.53 0.23 -17.15
C SER A 96 6.71 1.52 -17.24
N GLY A 97 6.66 2.26 -16.14
CA GLY A 97 5.94 3.52 -16.07
C GLY A 97 6.09 4.21 -14.71
N ALA A 98 5.33 5.29 -14.51
CA ALA A 98 5.25 5.92 -13.20
C ALA A 98 4.43 5.04 -12.24
N ILE A 99 4.88 4.95 -10.99
CA ILE A 99 4.15 4.25 -9.93
C ILE A 99 3.15 5.21 -9.30
N ASP A 100 1.88 4.83 -9.34
CA ASP A 100 0.80 5.45 -8.59
C ASP A 100 0.35 4.55 -7.45
N TRP A 101 -0.34 5.13 -6.48
CA TRP A 101 -0.77 4.45 -5.27
C TRP A 101 -2.27 4.56 -5.11
N ALA A 102 -2.95 3.42 -5.16
CA ALA A 102 -4.34 3.32 -4.74
C ALA A 102 -4.38 3.32 -3.22
N CYS A 103 -5.22 4.16 -2.63
CA CYS A 103 -5.55 4.06 -1.21
C CYS A 103 -6.94 3.44 -1.06
N SER A 104 -7.08 2.50 -0.14
CA SER A 104 -8.37 1.88 0.17
C SER A 104 -8.58 1.77 1.68
N SER A 105 -9.79 2.13 2.09
CA SER A 105 -10.35 1.90 3.41
C SER A 105 -11.40 0.80 3.30
N ALA A 106 -12.50 0.85 4.05
CA ALA A 106 -13.66 -0.01 3.81
C ALA A 106 -14.26 0.17 2.39
N THR A 107 -13.90 1.23 1.67
CA THR A 107 -14.22 1.46 0.26
C THR A 107 -12.96 1.89 -0.53
N GLN A 108 -13.06 1.89 -1.86
CA GLN A 108 -11.96 2.26 -2.77
C GLN A 108 -12.44 3.02 -4.01
N ASN A 109 -13.53 3.77 -3.89
CA ASN A 109 -14.18 4.42 -5.03
C ASN A 109 -13.25 5.40 -5.74
N THR A 110 -12.47 6.19 -4.99
CA THR A 110 -11.49 7.14 -5.51
C THR A 110 -10.38 6.44 -6.29
N ALA A 111 -9.92 5.27 -5.83
CA ALA A 111 -8.95 4.47 -6.57
C ALA A 111 -9.55 3.93 -7.88
N ASN A 112 -10.79 3.44 -7.83
CA ASN A 112 -11.51 2.96 -9.02
C ASN A 112 -11.74 4.08 -10.04
N ASP A 113 -12.13 5.28 -9.60
CA ASP A 113 -12.33 6.46 -10.45
C ASP A 113 -11.03 6.90 -11.13
N ARG A 114 -9.87 6.56 -10.54
CA ARG A 114 -8.54 6.77 -11.13
C ARG A 114 -8.04 5.61 -11.99
N GLY A 115 -8.87 4.58 -12.20
CA GLY A 115 -8.52 3.41 -13.00
C GLY A 115 -7.58 2.42 -12.30
N MET A 116 -7.42 2.51 -10.98
CA MET A 116 -6.67 1.54 -10.15
C MET A 116 -7.64 0.53 -9.54
N LEU A 117 -8.01 -0.49 -10.33
CA LEU A 117 -9.03 -1.46 -9.97
C LEU A 117 -8.43 -2.66 -9.21
N GLY A 118 -9.19 -3.17 -8.24
CA GLY A 118 -8.89 -4.45 -7.59
C GLY A 118 -7.84 -4.39 -6.48
N ALA A 119 -7.60 -3.22 -5.89
CA ALA A 119 -6.84 -3.13 -4.64
C ALA A 119 -7.59 -3.89 -3.51
N PRO A 120 -6.88 -4.40 -2.50
CA PRO A 120 -7.51 -4.98 -1.32
C PRO A 120 -8.37 -3.92 -0.61
N ILE A 121 -9.42 -4.38 0.06
CA ILE A 121 -10.29 -3.50 0.84
C ILE A 121 -9.81 -3.52 2.29
N GLY A 122 -9.51 -2.33 2.82
CA GLY A 122 -9.22 -2.13 4.24
C GLY A 122 -10.48 -2.19 5.10
N SER A 123 -10.38 -1.71 6.33
CA SER A 123 -11.49 -1.81 7.29
C SER A 123 -11.85 -0.49 7.97
N VAL A 124 -11.05 0.56 7.80
CA VAL A 124 -11.41 1.91 8.30
C VAL A 124 -12.73 2.35 7.66
N PRO A 125 -13.75 2.77 8.43
CA PRO A 125 -15.01 3.23 7.88
C PRO A 125 -14.80 4.41 6.92
N ALA A 126 -15.43 4.37 5.74
CA ALA A 126 -15.21 5.37 4.70
C ALA A 126 -15.47 6.81 5.19
N ASN A 127 -16.46 7.04 6.06
CA ASN A 127 -16.74 8.37 6.62
C ASN A 127 -15.63 8.91 7.55
N LEU A 128 -14.74 8.04 8.03
CA LEU A 128 -13.59 8.38 8.87
C LEU A 128 -12.26 8.33 8.09
N ALA A 129 -12.26 7.76 6.89
CA ALA A 129 -11.09 7.70 6.03
C ALA A 129 -10.83 9.04 5.30
N PRO A 130 -9.56 9.35 4.99
CA PRO A 130 -9.21 10.45 4.09
C PRO A 130 -9.91 10.27 2.74
N ALA A 131 -10.24 11.39 2.06
CA ALA A 131 -10.97 11.35 0.79
C ALA A 131 -10.31 10.46 -0.26
N GLU A 132 -8.98 10.48 -0.34
CA GLU A 132 -8.15 9.68 -1.25
C GLU A 132 -8.32 8.16 -1.05
N CYS A 133 -8.76 7.73 0.14
CA CYS A 133 -8.89 6.35 0.56
C CYS A 133 -10.36 5.87 0.60
N ARG A 134 -11.30 6.71 0.17
CA ARG A 134 -12.73 6.36 0.09
C ARG A 134 -13.09 5.83 -1.28
#